data_AF-D7CF43-F1
#
_entry.id   AF-D7CF43-F1
#
_cell.length_a   1.000
_cell.length_b   1.000
_cell.length_c   1.000
_cell.angle_alpha   90.00
_cell.angle_beta   90.00
_cell.angle_gamma   90.00
#
_symmetry.space_group_name_H-M   'P 1'
#
loop_
_entity.id
_entity.type
_entity.pdbx_description
1 polymer ?
#
loop_
_entity_poly.entity_id
_entity_poly.type
_entity_poly.pdbx_seq_one_letter_code
_entity_poly.pdbx_strand_id
1 'polypeptide(L)'
;MHSAHPPEGGTAAPGPAKVALPERGIHDTAPAQLWTDGFLAGNGEYGAVVYGDLALEKVVFNHHRLVLANGTRDLAPPVLAERLEAVRDKALAGDYAGASRDFAAGWELRWTQTYHPAYELRIAAAHDTVADRYVRITDFRTGEVTAAWTDGHGTWSRRIFVSRADRVIVHELAPAPGRTVDVTLSVHTALDDTPTVHSGRLAPARDQPGGAARPGTPSTQSARTARRPEPLRTRQPAPRLGRRTAQGRCQGIRQPPEDHRQ
;
A
#
# COMPACT_ATOMS: atom_id res chain seq x y z
N MET A 1 -56.47 -45.08 -21.59
CA MET A 1 -55.16 -45.13 -20.93
C MET A 1 -54.25 -44.14 -21.61
N HIS A 2 -54.12 -42.92 -21.08
CA HIS A 2 -53.14 -41.93 -21.52
C HIS A 2 -52.34 -41.56 -20.28
N SER A 3 -51.12 -42.08 -20.18
CA SER A 3 -50.21 -41.78 -19.08
C SER A 3 -49.50 -40.47 -19.39
N ALA A 4 -49.74 -39.47 -18.53
CA ALA A 4 -49.06 -38.19 -18.57
C ALA A 4 -47.62 -38.33 -18.03
N HIS A 5 -46.68 -37.69 -18.73
CA HIS A 5 -45.29 -37.53 -18.32
C HIS A 5 -45.22 -36.38 -17.28
N PRO A 6 -44.49 -36.52 -16.16
CA PRO A 6 -44.29 -35.39 -15.25
C PRO A 6 -43.25 -34.42 -15.83
N PRO A 7 -43.38 -33.10 -15.61
CA PRO A 7 -42.38 -32.15 -16.07
C PRO A 7 -41.12 -32.29 -15.21
N GLU A 8 -39.98 -32.41 -15.88
CA GLU A 8 -38.65 -32.37 -15.26
C GLU A 8 -38.48 -31.03 -14.53
N GLY A 9 -38.15 -31.11 -13.24
CA GLY A 9 -37.85 -29.97 -12.41
C GLY A 9 -36.63 -29.24 -12.97
N GLY A 10 -36.84 -28.03 -13.47
CA GLY A 10 -35.75 -27.13 -13.84
C GLY A 10 -34.90 -26.83 -12.62
N THR A 11 -33.69 -27.38 -12.59
CA THR A 11 -32.65 -26.96 -11.65
C THR A 11 -32.30 -25.52 -11.99
N ALA A 12 -32.88 -24.57 -11.25
CA ALA A 12 -32.48 -23.18 -11.32
C ALA A 12 -30.97 -23.11 -11.06
N ALA A 13 -30.23 -22.59 -12.04
CA ALA A 13 -28.81 -22.33 -11.90
C ALA A 13 -28.59 -21.48 -10.63
N PRO A 14 -27.59 -21.78 -9.79
CA PRO A 14 -27.31 -20.99 -8.61
C PRO A 14 -27.07 -19.55 -9.05
N GLY A 15 -27.88 -18.63 -8.52
CA GLY A 15 -27.70 -17.20 -8.78
C GLY A 15 -26.29 -16.75 -8.38
N PRO A 16 -25.73 -15.69 -8.99
CA PRO A 16 -24.38 -15.23 -8.71
C PRO A 16 -24.21 -14.99 -7.20
N ALA A 17 -23.12 -15.51 -6.65
CA ALA A 17 -22.80 -15.44 -5.23
C ALA A 17 -22.79 -13.97 -4.79
N LYS A 18 -23.82 -13.58 -4.02
CA LYS A 18 -23.84 -12.30 -3.32
C LYS A 18 -22.69 -12.33 -2.32
N VAL A 19 -21.70 -11.48 -2.49
CA VAL A 19 -20.59 -11.40 -1.53
C VAL A 19 -21.17 -11.07 -0.16
N ALA A 20 -20.99 -12.01 0.78
CA ALA A 20 -21.49 -11.86 2.13
C ALA A 20 -20.72 -10.72 2.81
N LEU A 21 -21.45 -9.77 3.38
CA LEU A 21 -20.84 -8.74 4.21
C LEU A 21 -20.28 -9.38 5.49
N PRO A 22 -19.11 -8.94 5.98
CA PRO A 22 -18.50 -9.53 7.16
C PRO A 22 -19.32 -9.16 8.40
N GLU A 23 -19.41 -10.08 9.35
CA GLU A 23 -19.99 -9.81 10.67
C GLU A 23 -19.20 -8.71 11.42
N ARG A 24 -17.87 -8.68 11.21
CA ARG A 24 -16.95 -7.70 11.78
C ARG A 24 -16.08 -7.12 10.69
N GLY A 25 -16.44 -5.95 10.21
CA GLY A 25 -15.70 -5.29 9.17
C GLY A 25 -16.32 -3.97 8.77
N ILE A 26 -15.76 -3.38 7.73
CA ILE A 26 -16.31 -2.21 7.05
C ILE A 26 -16.50 -2.54 5.58
N HIS A 27 -17.46 -1.88 4.95
CA HIS A 27 -17.69 -2.02 3.53
C HIS A 27 -18.13 -0.69 2.93
N ASP A 28 -17.81 -0.50 1.66
CA ASP A 28 -18.28 0.60 0.83
C ASP A 28 -18.81 0.07 -0.49
N THR A 29 -19.76 0.80 -1.08
CA THR A 29 -20.32 0.51 -2.41
C THR A 29 -19.70 1.38 -3.50
N ALA A 30 -18.58 2.05 -3.21
CA ALA A 30 -17.83 2.84 -4.17
C ALA A 30 -16.32 2.70 -3.93
N PRO A 31 -15.47 2.81 -4.98
CA PRO A 31 -14.03 2.89 -4.82
C PRO A 31 -13.60 4.14 -4.02
N ALA A 32 -12.43 4.07 -3.38
CA ALA A 32 -11.84 5.24 -2.75
C ALA A 32 -11.44 6.30 -3.80
N GLN A 33 -11.67 7.57 -3.48
CA GLN A 33 -11.16 8.69 -4.28
C GLN A 33 -9.79 9.16 -3.77
N LEU A 34 -9.59 9.14 -2.45
CA LEU A 34 -8.35 9.52 -1.77
C LEU A 34 -7.70 8.33 -1.08
N TRP A 35 -6.39 8.43 -0.83
CA TRP A 35 -5.67 7.37 -0.13
C TRP A 35 -6.19 7.16 1.30
N THR A 36 -6.72 8.21 1.92
CA THR A 36 -7.32 8.20 3.27
C THR A 36 -8.57 7.35 3.35
N ASP A 37 -9.25 7.14 2.22
CA ASP A 37 -10.44 6.30 2.11
C ASP A 37 -10.06 4.88 1.69
N GLY A 38 -8.78 4.61 1.42
CA GLY A 38 -8.30 3.29 1.03
C GLY A 38 -8.44 2.28 2.17
N PHE A 39 -8.81 1.05 1.82
CA PHE A 39 -8.88 -0.04 2.78
C PHE A 39 -7.48 -0.61 3.04
N LEU A 40 -7.25 -1.06 4.27
CA LEU A 40 -5.91 -1.41 4.76
C LEU A 40 -5.77 -2.92 4.95
N ALA A 41 -4.64 -3.46 4.47
CA ALA A 41 -4.16 -4.79 4.84
C ALA A 41 -2.70 -4.68 5.29
N GLY A 42 -2.28 -5.47 6.27
CA GLY A 42 -0.91 -5.42 6.77
C GLY A 42 -0.57 -6.51 7.78
N ASN A 43 0.71 -6.83 7.91
CA ASN A 43 1.21 -7.84 8.86
C ASN A 43 2.10 -7.22 9.97
N GLY A 44 2.11 -5.89 10.09
CA GLY A 44 2.97 -5.13 10.99
C GLY A 44 4.32 -4.74 10.39
N GLU A 45 4.78 -5.41 9.33
CA GLU A 45 6.00 -5.06 8.60
C GLU A 45 5.70 -4.44 7.23
N TYR A 46 4.82 -5.11 6.47
CA TYR A 46 4.34 -4.70 5.16
C TYR A 46 2.90 -4.19 5.29
N GLY A 47 2.55 -3.18 4.49
CA GLY A 47 1.21 -2.61 4.43
C GLY A 47 0.76 -2.35 3.00
N ALA A 48 -0.54 -2.42 2.77
CA ALA A 48 -1.20 -2.13 1.51
C ALA A 48 -2.41 -1.23 1.77
N VAL A 49 -2.50 -0.11 1.06
CA VAL A 49 -3.67 0.77 1.02
C VAL A 49 -4.35 0.57 -0.33
N VAL A 50 -5.59 0.11 -0.33
CA VAL A 50 -6.30 -0.43 -1.52
C VAL A 50 -7.45 0.48 -1.88
N TYR A 51 -7.52 0.90 -3.14
CA TYR A 51 -8.55 1.84 -3.59
C TYR A 51 -9.84 1.12 -3.98
N GLY A 52 -9.74 -0.02 -4.66
CA GLY A 52 -10.87 -0.83 -5.11
C GLY A 52 -11.43 -0.44 -6.48
N ASP A 53 -10.75 0.39 -7.26
CA ASP A 53 -11.26 0.84 -8.57
C ASP A 53 -11.17 -0.27 -9.63
N LEU A 54 -12.25 -0.47 -10.37
CA LEU A 54 -12.40 -1.59 -11.29
C LEU A 54 -11.55 -1.43 -12.56
N ALA A 55 -11.50 -0.22 -13.12
CA ALA A 55 -10.76 0.08 -14.34
C ALA A 55 -9.27 0.26 -14.05
N LEU A 56 -8.94 0.94 -12.94
CA LEU A 56 -7.56 1.22 -12.53
C LEU A 56 -7.40 1.06 -11.02
N GLU A 57 -7.13 -0.16 -10.57
CA GLU A 57 -6.81 -0.39 -9.16
C GLU A 57 -5.50 0.30 -8.80
N LYS A 58 -5.50 1.03 -7.70
CA LYS A 58 -4.30 1.62 -7.11
C LYS A 58 -4.08 1.00 -5.76
N VAL A 59 -2.87 0.48 -5.54
CA VAL A 59 -2.45 -0.06 -4.24
C VAL A 59 -1.17 0.62 -3.81
N VAL A 60 -1.22 1.39 -2.72
CA VAL A 60 -0.02 2.01 -2.14
C VAL A 60 0.62 1.03 -1.17
N PHE A 61 1.83 0.59 -1.50
CA PHE A 61 2.60 -0.33 -0.67
C PHE A 61 3.51 0.42 0.29
N ASN A 62 3.61 -0.16 1.48
CA ASN A 62 4.31 0.39 2.62
C ASN A 62 5.17 -0.68 3.27
N HIS A 63 6.29 -0.26 3.85
CA HIS A 63 7.12 -1.10 4.68
C HIS A 63 7.67 -0.25 5.82
N HIS A 64 7.50 -0.69 7.07
CA HIS A 64 7.76 0.15 8.25
C HIS A 64 9.19 0.71 8.36
N ARG A 65 10.16 0.05 7.71
CA ARG A 65 11.57 0.47 7.65
C ARG A 65 11.90 1.50 6.55
N LEU A 66 10.94 1.87 5.70
CA LEU A 66 11.17 2.82 4.63
C LEU A 66 11.15 4.26 5.17
N VAL A 67 12.34 4.81 5.30
CA VAL A 67 12.57 6.18 5.76
C VAL A 67 13.60 6.85 4.86
N LEU A 68 13.45 8.15 4.65
CA LEU A 68 14.39 8.95 3.87
C LEU A 68 15.64 9.22 4.69
N ALA A 69 16.79 8.81 4.15
CA ALA A 69 18.06 9.10 4.77
C ALA A 69 18.33 10.61 4.77
N ASN A 70 18.55 11.18 5.94
CA ASN A 70 18.89 12.59 6.14
C ASN A 70 20.16 12.77 7.00
N GLY A 71 20.94 11.71 7.16
CA GLY A 71 22.19 11.72 7.94
C GLY A 71 22.03 11.63 9.46
N THR A 72 20.82 11.52 10.01
CA THR A 72 20.59 11.54 11.47
C THR A 72 20.54 10.16 12.13
N ARG A 73 20.73 9.08 11.37
CA ARG A 73 20.66 7.69 11.88
C ARG A 73 21.61 7.43 13.04
N ASP A 74 22.82 7.97 12.95
CA ASP A 74 23.92 7.71 13.89
C ASP A 74 24.20 8.94 14.77
N LEU A 75 23.23 9.85 14.89
CA LEU A 75 23.39 11.08 15.68
C LEU A 75 23.45 10.74 17.18
N ALA A 76 24.50 11.20 17.85
CA ALA A 76 24.61 11.06 19.29
C ALA A 76 23.64 12.03 20.00
N PRO A 77 23.10 11.64 21.17
CA PRO A 77 22.34 12.58 21.99
C PRO A 77 23.23 13.74 22.44
N PRO A 78 22.68 14.94 22.66
CA PRO A 78 23.46 16.06 23.16
C PRO A 78 24.06 15.79 24.54
N VAL A 79 25.30 16.23 24.75
CA VAL A 79 25.99 16.10 26.04
C VAL A 79 25.48 17.17 27.01
N LEU A 80 24.56 16.77 27.89
CA LEU A 80 23.91 17.65 28.87
C LEU A 80 24.36 17.45 30.32
N ALA A 81 25.01 16.31 30.62
CA ALA A 81 25.19 15.85 31.99
C ALA A 81 25.83 16.91 32.90
N GLU A 82 26.86 17.61 32.42
CA GLU A 82 27.62 18.60 33.19
C GLU A 82 26.84 19.88 33.52
N ARG A 83 25.76 20.19 32.79
CA ARG A 83 24.99 21.44 32.95
C ARG A 83 23.55 21.25 33.37
N LEU A 84 23.09 20.01 33.51
CA LEU A 84 21.69 19.69 33.77
C LEU A 84 21.20 20.25 35.12
N GLU A 85 22.02 20.16 36.17
CA GLU A 85 21.64 20.68 37.49
C GLU A 85 21.51 22.21 37.48
N ALA A 86 22.47 22.92 36.89
CA ALA A 86 22.40 24.37 36.77
C ALA A 86 21.18 24.85 35.96
N VAL A 87 20.79 24.10 34.92
CA VAL A 87 19.56 24.36 34.16
C VAL A 87 18.32 24.19 35.05
N ARG A 88 18.27 23.16 35.90
CA ARG A 88 17.16 22.92 36.82
C ARG A 88 17.05 24.01 37.88
N ASP A 89 18.17 24.45 38.45
CA ASP A 89 18.20 25.53 39.44
C ASP A 89 17.61 26.82 38.86
N LYS A 90 17.98 27.18 37.63
CA LYS A 90 17.40 28.34 36.93
C LYS A 90 15.90 28.20 36.74
N ALA A 91 15.42 27.02 36.32
CA ALA A 91 13.99 26.78 36.15
C ALA A 91 13.22 26.89 37.47
N LEU A 92 13.76 26.36 38.57
CA LEU A 92 13.15 26.42 39.90
C LEU A 92 13.17 27.85 40.49
N ALA A 93 14.18 28.66 40.13
CA ALA A 93 14.26 30.07 40.49
C ALA A 93 13.36 30.98 39.62
N GLY A 94 12.67 30.44 38.62
CA GLY A 94 11.80 31.19 37.70
C GLY A 94 12.50 31.80 36.48
N ASP A 95 13.80 31.57 36.30
CA ASP A 95 14.55 31.97 35.10
C ASP A 95 14.39 30.93 33.97
N TYR A 96 13.17 30.85 33.42
CA TYR A 96 12.85 29.90 32.34
C TYR A 96 13.61 30.19 31.04
N ALA A 97 13.84 31.47 30.75
CA ALA A 97 14.55 31.89 29.53
C ALA A 97 16.04 31.51 29.59
N GLY A 98 16.69 31.68 30.74
CA GLY A 98 18.05 31.23 30.97
C GLY A 98 18.17 29.71 30.98
N ALA A 99 17.24 29.02 31.66
CA ALA A 99 17.21 27.55 31.67
C ALA A 99 17.09 26.96 30.24
N SER A 100 16.17 27.47 29.43
CA SER A 100 15.96 27.00 28.05
C SER A 100 17.18 27.25 27.15
N ARG A 101 17.79 28.44 27.26
CA ARG A 101 19.00 28.80 26.51
C ARG A 101 20.17 27.86 26.82
N ASP A 102 20.42 27.61 28.10
CA ASP A 102 21.55 26.78 28.54
C ASP A 102 21.31 25.30 28.25
N PHE A 103 20.06 24.83 28.38
CA PHE A 103 19.66 23.49 27.99
C PHE A 103 19.97 23.23 26.52
N ALA A 104 19.51 24.12 25.63
CA ALA A 104 19.69 24.01 24.19
C ALA A 104 21.07 24.48 23.68
N ALA A 105 21.98 24.90 24.55
CA ALA A 105 23.28 25.43 24.14
C ALA A 105 24.09 24.39 23.33
N GLY A 106 24.52 24.77 22.12
CA GLY A 106 25.25 23.87 21.23
C GLY A 106 24.39 22.77 20.59
N TRP A 107 23.06 22.81 20.75
CA TRP A 107 22.16 21.91 20.05
C TRP A 107 21.89 22.44 18.65
N GLU A 108 21.99 21.55 17.66
CA GLU A 108 21.52 21.82 16.31
C GLU A 108 20.27 20.99 16.05
N LEU A 109 19.19 21.63 15.60
CA LEU A 109 17.96 20.92 15.27
C LEU A 109 18.25 19.95 14.12
N ARG A 110 17.99 18.67 14.38
CA ARG A 110 18.15 17.56 13.42
C ARG A 110 16.82 16.84 13.31
N TRP A 111 16.23 16.86 12.12
CA TRP A 111 14.97 16.18 11.88
C TRP A 111 15.17 14.67 11.90
N THR A 112 14.18 13.95 12.45
CA THR A 112 14.13 12.49 12.32
C THR A 112 14.00 12.09 10.86
N GLN A 113 14.38 10.86 10.53
CA GLN A 113 14.21 10.35 9.18
C GLN A 113 12.72 10.26 8.86
N THR A 114 12.28 10.97 7.82
CA THR A 114 10.88 11.01 7.41
C THR A 114 10.47 9.68 6.81
N TYR A 115 9.32 9.15 7.22
CA TYR A 115 8.73 7.96 6.60
C TYR A 115 8.39 8.20 5.13
N HIS A 116 8.54 7.18 4.28
CA HIS A 116 8.19 7.26 2.86
C HIS A 116 7.50 5.97 2.39
N PRO A 117 6.36 6.06 1.66
CA PRO A 117 5.72 4.88 1.08
C PRO A 117 6.64 4.24 0.02
N ALA A 118 6.51 2.95 -0.25
CA ALA A 118 7.37 2.28 -1.22
C ALA A 118 7.07 2.77 -2.65
N TYR A 119 5.85 2.47 -3.10
CA TYR A 119 5.36 2.77 -4.44
C TYR A 119 3.85 2.52 -4.50
N GLU A 120 3.21 3.07 -5.51
CA GLU A 120 1.85 2.76 -5.94
C GLU A 120 1.91 1.72 -7.07
N LEU A 121 1.37 0.53 -6.84
CA LEU A 121 1.08 -0.43 -7.89
C LEU A 121 -0.24 -0.05 -8.55
N ARG A 122 -0.25 0.03 -9.87
CA ARG A 122 -1.48 0.16 -10.66
C ARG A 122 -1.78 -1.12 -11.40
N ILE A 123 -3.05 -1.54 -11.36
CA ILE A 123 -3.57 -2.68 -12.13
C ILE A 123 -4.68 -2.14 -13.03
N ALA A 124 -4.36 -1.93 -14.30
CA ALA A 124 -5.29 -1.46 -15.30
C ALA A 124 -5.99 -2.64 -15.97
N ALA A 125 -7.33 -2.65 -15.97
CA ALA A 125 -8.11 -3.63 -16.72
C ALA A 125 -8.03 -3.33 -18.23
N ALA A 126 -8.00 -4.37 -19.07
CA ALA A 126 -7.94 -4.21 -20.52
C ALA A 126 -9.26 -3.78 -21.18
N HIS A 127 -10.37 -3.80 -20.45
CA HIS A 127 -11.72 -3.59 -20.97
C HIS A 127 -12.54 -2.70 -20.04
N ASP A 128 -13.54 -2.01 -20.60
CA ASP A 128 -14.48 -1.18 -19.85
C ASP A 128 -15.26 -2.01 -18.82
N THR A 129 -15.23 -1.55 -17.58
CA THR A 129 -15.90 -2.19 -16.45
C THR A 129 -17.25 -1.51 -16.20
N VAL A 130 -18.26 -1.85 -17.00
CA VAL A 130 -19.65 -1.60 -16.60
C VAL A 130 -20.01 -2.66 -15.55
N ALA A 131 -20.14 -2.22 -14.32
CA ALA A 131 -20.28 -3.11 -13.18
C ALA A 131 -21.51 -2.74 -12.35
N ASP A 132 -22.28 -3.78 -12.04
CA ASP A 132 -23.38 -3.73 -11.09
C ASP A 132 -22.95 -4.34 -9.75
N ARG A 133 -23.62 -3.89 -8.68
CA ARG A 133 -23.48 -4.48 -7.32
C ARG A 133 -22.04 -4.48 -6.81
N TYR A 134 -21.28 -3.43 -7.13
CA TYR A 134 -19.95 -3.24 -6.59
C TYR A 134 -19.99 -3.12 -5.06
N VAL A 135 -19.08 -3.82 -4.41
CA VAL A 135 -18.79 -3.67 -2.98
C VAL A 135 -17.31 -3.91 -2.73
N ARG A 136 -16.72 -3.13 -1.83
CA ARG A 136 -15.42 -3.42 -1.24
C ARG A 136 -15.56 -3.58 0.27
N ILE A 137 -14.77 -4.47 0.85
CA ILE A 137 -14.92 -4.96 2.21
C ILE A 137 -13.55 -5.08 2.85
N THR A 138 -13.42 -4.68 4.11
CA THR A 138 -12.34 -5.14 5.00
C THR A 138 -12.93 -6.05 6.07
N ASP A 139 -12.50 -7.30 6.14
CA ASP A 139 -12.89 -8.23 7.21
C ASP A 139 -11.85 -8.14 8.35
N PHE A 140 -12.30 -7.71 9.54
CA PHE A 140 -11.42 -7.53 10.69
C PHE A 140 -10.97 -8.83 11.35
N ARG A 141 -11.63 -9.96 11.04
CA ARG A 141 -11.26 -11.28 11.56
C ARG A 141 -10.11 -11.89 10.78
N THR A 142 -10.06 -11.64 9.47
CA THR A 142 -9.05 -12.20 8.58
C THR A 142 -7.96 -11.20 8.21
N GLY A 143 -8.26 -9.89 8.29
CA GLY A 143 -7.38 -8.83 7.81
C GLY A 143 -7.31 -8.75 6.29
N GLU A 144 -8.27 -9.36 5.58
CA GLU A 144 -8.36 -9.37 4.12
C GLU A 144 -9.23 -8.23 3.62
N VAL A 145 -8.80 -7.62 2.50
CA VAL A 145 -9.58 -6.64 1.76
C VAL A 145 -10.07 -7.29 0.48
N THR A 146 -11.38 -7.23 0.23
CA THR A 146 -12.01 -7.83 -0.94
C THR A 146 -12.84 -6.78 -1.68
N ALA A 147 -12.67 -6.66 -2.99
CA ALA A 147 -13.58 -5.96 -3.88
C ALA A 147 -14.30 -6.98 -4.76
N ALA A 148 -15.60 -6.82 -4.95
CA ALA A 148 -16.40 -7.70 -5.78
C ALA A 148 -17.47 -6.94 -6.53
N TRP A 149 -17.77 -7.40 -7.73
CA TRP A 149 -18.75 -6.78 -8.61
C TRP A 149 -19.30 -7.81 -9.60
N THR A 150 -20.37 -7.46 -10.28
CA THR A 150 -20.95 -8.29 -11.34
C THR A 150 -21.00 -7.49 -12.63
N ASP A 151 -20.69 -8.11 -13.75
CA ASP A 151 -20.90 -7.55 -15.08
C ASP A 151 -21.73 -8.50 -15.95
N GLY A 152 -21.82 -8.25 -17.26
CA GLY A 152 -22.51 -9.13 -18.20
C GLY A 152 -21.93 -10.55 -18.32
N HIS A 153 -20.77 -10.81 -17.74
CA HIS A 153 -20.08 -12.11 -17.77
C HIS A 153 -20.15 -12.87 -16.45
N GLY A 154 -20.58 -12.23 -15.35
CA GLY A 154 -20.76 -12.87 -14.06
C GLY A 154 -20.09 -12.10 -12.92
N THR A 155 -19.85 -12.79 -11.81
CA THR A 155 -19.25 -12.19 -10.62
C THR A 155 -17.74 -12.25 -10.68
N TRP A 156 -17.11 -11.09 -10.45
CA TRP A 156 -15.68 -10.91 -10.34
C TRP A 156 -15.31 -10.57 -8.91
N SER A 157 -14.09 -10.93 -8.50
CA SER A 157 -13.54 -10.44 -7.25
C SER A 157 -12.03 -10.19 -7.31
N ARG A 158 -11.59 -9.26 -6.47
CA ARG A 158 -10.19 -9.02 -6.15
C ARG A 158 -10.04 -9.14 -4.65
N ARG A 159 -8.99 -9.82 -4.22
CA ARG A 159 -8.72 -10.04 -2.81
C ARG A 159 -7.26 -9.74 -2.54
N ILE A 160 -7.00 -9.04 -1.46
CA ILE A 160 -5.65 -8.71 -1.04
C ILE A 160 -5.49 -8.94 0.46
N PHE A 161 -4.38 -9.57 0.81
CA PHE A 161 -3.97 -9.79 2.18
C PHE A 161 -2.45 -9.76 2.27
N VAL A 162 -1.96 -9.61 3.51
CA VAL A 162 -0.54 -9.51 3.79
C VAL A 162 -0.16 -10.65 4.75
N SER A 163 0.50 -11.68 4.22
CA SER A 163 0.88 -12.86 5.01
C SER A 163 1.98 -12.50 6.00
N ARG A 164 1.72 -12.73 7.29
CA ARG A 164 2.74 -12.64 8.34
C ARG A 164 3.70 -13.83 8.31
N ALA A 165 3.18 -15.02 8.04
CA ALA A 165 3.97 -16.26 8.05
C ALA A 165 5.01 -16.28 6.93
N ASP A 166 4.62 -15.81 5.73
CA ASP A 166 5.43 -15.89 4.53
C ASP A 166 6.12 -14.56 4.17
N ARG A 167 5.79 -13.47 4.84
CA ARG A 167 6.29 -12.10 4.55
C ARG A 167 6.04 -11.67 3.10
N VAL A 168 4.85 -11.93 2.60
CA VAL A 168 4.43 -11.55 1.24
C VAL A 168 3.11 -10.81 1.25
N ILE A 169 2.93 -9.93 0.27
CA ILE A 169 1.62 -9.39 -0.08
C ILE A 169 1.06 -10.23 -1.21
N VAL A 170 -0.16 -10.72 -1.06
CA VAL A 170 -0.87 -11.49 -2.10
C VAL A 170 -2.03 -10.67 -2.59
N HIS A 171 -2.08 -10.39 -3.89
CA HIS A 171 -3.20 -9.76 -4.56
C HIS A 171 -3.75 -10.75 -5.60
N GLU A 172 -4.90 -11.33 -5.27
CA GLU A 172 -5.61 -12.31 -6.09
C GLU A 172 -6.65 -11.61 -6.97
N LEU A 173 -6.68 -11.99 -8.25
CA LEU A 173 -7.67 -11.53 -9.22
C LEU A 173 -8.47 -12.76 -9.68
N ALA A 174 -9.72 -12.86 -9.24
CA ALA A 174 -10.61 -13.97 -9.57
C ALA A 174 -11.57 -13.56 -10.70
N PRO A 175 -11.42 -14.12 -11.91
CA PRO A 175 -12.34 -13.84 -13.00
C PRO A 175 -13.70 -14.51 -12.78
N ALA A 176 -14.72 -14.01 -13.49
CA ALA A 176 -15.98 -14.73 -13.61
C ALA A 176 -15.77 -16.13 -14.23
N PRO A 177 -16.62 -17.12 -13.95
CA PRO A 177 -16.48 -18.48 -14.47
C PRO A 177 -16.30 -18.52 -15.99
N GLY A 178 -15.28 -19.24 -16.46
CA GLY A 178 -14.96 -19.36 -17.89
C GLY A 178 -14.34 -18.11 -18.52
N ARG A 179 -13.98 -17.09 -17.72
CA ARG A 179 -13.29 -15.88 -18.16
C ARG A 179 -11.82 -15.88 -17.75
N THR A 180 -11.06 -15.01 -18.41
CA THR A 180 -9.65 -14.76 -18.11
C THR A 180 -9.46 -13.33 -17.62
N VAL A 181 -8.38 -13.11 -16.86
CA VAL A 181 -7.97 -11.76 -16.43
C VAL A 181 -6.91 -11.24 -17.40
N ASP A 182 -7.18 -10.11 -18.06
CA ASP A 182 -6.19 -9.38 -18.84
C ASP A 182 -5.98 -8.00 -18.19
N VAL A 183 -4.76 -7.74 -17.73
CA VAL A 183 -4.41 -6.54 -16.98
C VAL A 183 -3.03 -6.05 -17.38
N THR A 184 -2.80 -4.75 -17.24
CA THR A 184 -1.47 -4.14 -17.29
C THR A 184 -1.06 -3.68 -15.90
N LEU A 185 0.15 -4.02 -15.50
CA LEU A 185 0.74 -3.57 -14.24
C LEU A 185 1.65 -2.36 -14.49
N SER A 186 1.63 -1.37 -13.61
CA SER A 186 2.65 -0.31 -13.59
C SER A 186 2.99 0.09 -12.16
N VAL A 187 4.19 0.63 -11.96
CA VAL A 187 4.71 0.99 -10.64
C VAL A 187 5.06 2.46 -10.64
N HIS A 188 4.34 3.24 -9.84
CA HIS A 188 4.60 4.67 -9.69
C HIS A 188 5.27 4.91 -8.35
N THR A 189 6.39 5.64 -8.36
CA THR A 189 7.06 6.05 -7.14
C THR A 189 7.58 7.47 -7.27
N ALA A 190 7.67 8.16 -6.13
CA ALA A 190 8.30 9.48 -6.03
C ALA A 190 9.81 9.38 -5.76
N LEU A 191 10.36 8.16 -5.72
CA LEU A 191 11.79 7.93 -5.57
C LEU A 191 12.49 8.06 -6.92
N ASP A 192 13.57 8.85 -6.95
CA ASP A 192 14.41 9.02 -8.12
C ASP A 192 15.01 7.68 -8.61
N ASP A 193 15.32 7.60 -9.90
CA ASP A 193 16.00 6.47 -10.55
C ASP A 193 15.32 5.08 -10.44
N THR A 194 14.01 5.04 -10.13
CA THR A 194 13.25 3.78 -10.06
C THR A 194 12.54 3.50 -11.40
N PRO A 195 12.69 2.32 -12.03
CA PRO A 195 11.99 1.99 -13.26
C PRO A 195 10.47 1.90 -13.03
N THR A 196 9.69 2.68 -13.79
CA THR A 196 8.28 2.99 -13.50
C THR A 196 7.24 2.14 -14.27
N VAL A 197 7.64 1.29 -15.21
CA VAL A 197 6.67 0.52 -16.02
C VAL A 197 7.14 -0.90 -16.27
N HIS A 198 6.31 -1.87 -15.89
CA HIS A 198 6.48 -3.29 -16.21
C HIS A 198 5.14 -3.85 -16.72
N SER A 199 4.94 -3.90 -18.03
CA SER A 199 3.74 -4.53 -18.60
C SER A 199 3.91 -6.06 -18.64
N GLY A 200 2.85 -6.77 -18.24
CA GLY A 200 2.83 -8.24 -18.25
C GLY A 200 1.41 -8.75 -18.37
N ARG A 201 1.19 -9.78 -19.19
CA ARG A 201 -0.10 -10.47 -19.32
C ARG A 201 -0.13 -11.65 -18.35
N LEU A 202 -1.09 -11.65 -17.42
CA LEU A 202 -1.33 -12.80 -16.55
C LEU A 202 -2.25 -13.79 -17.27
N ALA A 203 -1.79 -15.02 -17.45
CA ALA A 203 -2.66 -16.13 -17.86
C ALA A 203 -3.23 -16.79 -16.60
N PRO A 204 -4.48 -17.29 -16.62
CA PRO A 204 -5.03 -18.00 -15.46
C PRO A 204 -4.17 -19.21 -15.10
N ALA A 205 -4.07 -19.50 -13.81
CA ALA A 205 -3.54 -20.78 -13.36
C ALA A 205 -4.38 -21.89 -13.97
N ARG A 206 -3.77 -22.76 -14.78
CA ARG A 206 -4.46 -23.95 -15.29
C ARG A 206 -4.67 -24.89 -14.12
N ASP A 207 -5.93 -25.11 -13.78
CA ASP A 207 -6.31 -26.18 -12.86
C ASP A 207 -5.95 -27.51 -13.54
N GLN A 208 -4.97 -28.24 -12.99
CA GLN A 208 -4.69 -29.60 -13.45
C GLN A 208 -5.61 -30.56 -12.68
N PRO A 209 -6.47 -31.32 -13.37
CA PRO A 209 -7.24 -32.36 -12.68
C PRO A 209 -6.29 -33.53 -12.36
N GLY A 210 -6.00 -33.71 -11.08
CA GLY A 210 -5.44 -34.97 -10.57
C GLY A 210 -4.21 -34.83 -9.70
N GLY A 211 -4.42 -34.64 -8.40
CA GLY A 211 -3.40 -34.83 -7.37
C GLY A 211 -4.03 -34.65 -5.99
N ALA A 212 -4.42 -35.75 -5.35
CA ALA A 212 -4.98 -35.72 -4.01
C ALA A 212 -4.07 -34.93 -3.05
N ALA A 213 -4.60 -33.80 -2.56
CA ALA A 213 -3.91 -32.95 -1.59
C ALA A 213 -3.78 -33.69 -0.25
N ARG A 214 -2.54 -33.92 0.20
CA ARG A 214 -2.25 -34.13 1.63
C ARG A 214 -2.17 -32.77 2.30
N PRO A 215 -2.78 -32.58 3.50
CA PRO A 215 -2.76 -31.30 4.19
C PRO A 215 -1.35 -31.03 4.73
N GLY A 216 -0.74 -29.89 4.37
CA GLY A 216 0.47 -29.41 5.07
C GLY A 216 1.51 -28.60 4.31
N THR A 217 1.40 -28.35 3.00
CA THR A 217 2.45 -27.59 2.29
C THR A 217 1.86 -26.72 1.17
N PRO A 218 2.08 -25.39 1.17
CA PRO A 218 1.84 -24.59 -0.02
C PRO A 218 2.94 -24.92 -1.04
N SER A 219 2.54 -25.44 -2.19
CA SER A 219 3.42 -25.64 -3.33
C SER A 219 3.74 -24.29 -3.97
N THR A 220 4.93 -23.76 -3.68
CA THR A 220 5.48 -22.60 -4.41
C THR A 220 5.96 -23.07 -5.78
N GLN A 221 5.15 -22.91 -6.83
CA GLN A 221 5.65 -23.01 -8.21
C GLN A 221 6.12 -21.63 -8.67
N SER A 222 7.44 -21.46 -8.65
CA SER A 222 8.14 -20.27 -9.10
C SER A 222 7.97 -20.10 -10.62
N ALA A 223 7.39 -18.96 -11.04
CA ALA A 223 7.44 -18.54 -12.42
C ALA A 223 8.90 -18.31 -12.82
N ARG A 224 9.39 -19.07 -13.80
CA ARG A 224 10.72 -18.85 -14.40
C ARG A 224 10.70 -17.54 -15.17
N THR A 225 11.26 -16.50 -14.58
CA THR A 225 11.56 -15.25 -15.28
C THR A 225 12.97 -15.31 -15.87
N ALA A 226 13.09 -14.67 -17.03
CA ALA A 226 14.23 -14.64 -17.94
C ALA A 226 15.58 -14.24 -17.31
N ARG A 227 16.64 -14.56 -18.07
CA ARG A 227 18.07 -14.47 -17.76
C ARG A 227 18.49 -13.23 -16.95
N ARG A 228 19.33 -13.48 -15.95
CA ARG A 228 20.07 -12.54 -15.11
C ARG A 228 20.88 -11.54 -15.97
N PRO A 229 20.72 -10.21 -15.83
CA PRO A 229 21.68 -9.26 -16.38
C PRO A 229 22.92 -9.25 -15.46
N GLU A 230 24.09 -9.29 -16.08
CA GLU A 230 25.40 -9.16 -15.44
C GLU A 230 25.59 -7.73 -14.89
N PRO A 231 26.24 -7.54 -13.71
CA PRO A 231 26.42 -6.19 -13.18
C PRO A 231 27.46 -5.42 -13.98
N LEU A 232 27.03 -4.31 -14.60
CA LEU A 232 27.92 -3.32 -15.19
C LEU A 232 28.78 -2.70 -14.08
N ARG A 233 30.08 -3.00 -14.04
CA ARG A 233 31.06 -2.28 -13.22
C ARG A 233 31.35 -0.92 -13.87
N THR A 234 30.66 0.13 -13.45
CA THR A 234 31.06 1.51 -13.75
C THR A 234 31.95 2.03 -12.63
N ARG A 235 33.21 2.33 -12.96
CA ARG A 235 34.12 3.08 -12.08
C ARG A 235 33.59 4.51 -11.96
N GLN A 236 33.18 4.91 -10.77
CA GLN A 236 32.80 6.29 -10.45
C GLN A 236 34.08 7.14 -10.28
N PRO A 237 34.27 8.26 -11.01
CA PRO A 237 35.29 9.24 -10.64
C PRO A 237 34.81 10.06 -9.44
N ALA A 238 35.72 10.35 -8.50
CA ALA A 238 35.44 11.14 -7.30
C ALA A 238 34.88 12.55 -7.64
N PRO A 239 33.91 13.06 -6.87
CA PRO A 239 33.36 14.39 -7.11
C PRO A 239 34.38 15.48 -6.74
N ARG A 240 34.68 16.37 -7.69
CA ARG A 240 35.41 17.62 -7.43
C ARG A 240 34.52 18.56 -6.62
N LEU A 241 35.03 19.00 -5.47
CA LEU A 241 34.39 19.97 -4.59
C LEU A 241 34.27 21.33 -5.29
N GLY A 242 33.11 21.63 -5.87
CA GLY A 242 32.77 22.94 -6.41
C GLY A 242 31.86 23.70 -5.45
N ARG A 243 32.40 24.70 -4.75
CA ARG A 243 31.60 25.66 -3.97
C ARG A 243 30.63 26.39 -4.92
N ARG A 244 29.33 26.19 -4.76
CA ARG A 244 28.30 27.10 -5.26
C ARG A 244 27.37 27.50 -4.13
N THR A 245 27.45 28.77 -3.78
CA THR A 245 26.47 29.50 -2.97
C THR A 245 25.14 29.55 -3.73
N ALA A 246 24.06 29.07 -3.12
CA ALA A 246 22.70 29.31 -3.58
C ALA A 246 21.86 29.80 -2.40
N GLN A 247 21.64 31.12 -2.35
CA GLN A 247 20.57 31.74 -1.58
C GLN A 247 19.23 31.35 -2.24
N GLY A 248 18.49 30.44 -1.61
CA GLY A 248 17.10 30.15 -1.93
C GLY A 248 16.21 30.62 -0.78
N ARG A 249 15.44 31.68 -1.01
CA ARG A 249 14.44 32.21 -0.07
C ARG A 249 13.30 31.20 0.10
N CYS A 250 13.08 30.70 1.32
CA CYS A 250 11.82 30.06 1.68
C CYS A 250 10.73 31.15 1.80
N GLN A 251 9.72 31.08 0.94
CA GLN A 251 8.51 31.90 1.06
C GLN A 251 7.66 31.36 2.21
N GLY A 252 7.40 32.22 3.21
CA GLY A 252 6.48 31.93 4.29
C GLY A 252 5.02 31.94 3.81
N ILE A 253 4.27 30.93 4.25
CA ILE A 253 2.82 30.82 4.10
C ILE A 253 2.18 31.98 4.87
N ARG A 254 1.48 32.90 4.17
CA ARG A 254 0.65 33.93 4.79
C ARG A 254 -0.69 33.32 5.21
N GLN A 255 -1.06 33.50 6.47
CA GLN A 255 -2.45 33.32 6.92
C GLN A 255 -3.32 34.52 6.49
N PRO A 256 -4.60 34.33 6.15
CA PRO A 256 -5.53 35.42 5.89
C PRO A 256 -6.03 36.04 7.22
N PRO A 257 -6.37 37.35 7.25
CA PRO A 257 -6.83 38.03 8.46
C PRO A 257 -8.29 37.69 8.80
N GLU A 258 -8.55 37.50 10.10
CA GLU A 258 -9.89 37.40 10.68
C GLU A 258 -10.57 38.78 10.69
N ASP A 259 -11.79 38.85 10.16
CA ASP A 259 -12.63 40.05 10.16
C ASP A 259 -13.40 40.13 11.48
N HIS A 260 -12.94 40.98 12.40
CA HIS A 260 -13.70 41.37 13.57
C HIS A 260 -14.74 42.41 13.17
N ARG A 261 -16.02 42.01 13.11
CA ARG A 261 -17.14 42.96 13.23
C ARG A 261 -17.69 42.93 14.64
N GLN A 262 -17.81 44.15 15.19
CA GLN A 262 -18.62 44.52 16.34
C GLN A 262 -20.10 44.27 16.08
#